data_AF-A0A354DHF4-F1
#
_entry.id   AF-A0A354DHF4-F1
#
_cell.length_a   1.000
_cell.length_b   1.000
_cell.length_c   1.000
_cell.angle_alpha   90.00
_cell.angle_beta   90.00
_cell.angle_gamma   90.00
#
_symmetry.space_group_name_H-M   'P 1'
#
loop_
_entity.id
_entity.type
_entity.pdbx_description
1 polymer ?
#
loop_
_entity_poly.entity_id
_entity_poly.type
_entity_poly.pdbx_seq_one_letter_code
_entity_poly.pdbx_strand_id
1 'polypeptide(L)'
;HAIKTEENATVPWIKKYFNVGLKTITFQEDTIHESLINEGEASALGKRFARENLLKELDASARIKDEKVLHQRLENGKVYIKIHYIVIENIAKELPFDANQIKDKKGE
;
A
#
# COMPACT_ATOMS: atom_id res chain seq x y z
N HIS A 1 -11.48 3.94 6.42
CA HIS A 1 -12.76 3.48 5.84
C HIS A 1 -13.61 2.92 6.97
N ALA A 2 -14.78 3.52 7.25
CA ALA A 2 -15.68 3.04 8.31
C ALA A 2 -16.63 1.99 7.72
N ILE A 3 -16.61 0.77 8.27
CA ILE A 3 -17.60 -0.25 7.93
C ILE A 3 -18.76 -0.06 8.90
N LYS A 4 -19.94 0.27 8.36
CA LYS A 4 -21.16 0.51 9.12
C LYS A 4 -21.94 -0.79 9.18
N THR A 5 -22.07 -1.39 10.36
CA THR A 5 -22.96 -2.54 10.56
C THR A 5 -24.18 -2.07 11.33
N GLU A 6 -25.37 -2.29 10.76
CA GLU A 6 -26.66 -1.86 11.31
C GLU A 6 -27.40 -3.07 11.91
N GLU A 7 -27.76 -3.01 13.19
CA GLU A 7 -28.69 -3.95 13.81
C GLU A 7 -29.85 -3.16 14.43
N ASN A 8 -31.08 -3.40 13.97
CA ASN A 8 -32.28 -2.68 14.38
C ASN A 8 -33.18 -3.59 15.24
N ALA A 9 -33.21 -3.39 16.56
CA ALA A 9 -34.20 -4.01 17.45
C ALA A 9 -35.42 -3.09 17.60
N THR A 10 -36.60 -3.53 17.13
CA THR A 10 -37.85 -2.74 17.18
C THR A 10 -38.79 -3.31 18.24
N VAL A 11 -39.26 -2.46 19.17
CA VAL A 11 -40.31 -2.80 20.13
C VAL A 11 -41.68 -2.29 19.60
N PRO A 12 -42.67 -3.17 19.32
CA PRO A 12 -43.82 -2.81 18.46
C PRO A 12 -44.81 -1.78 19.04
N TRP A 13 -44.93 -1.67 20.36
CA TRP A 13 -46.02 -0.92 20.99
C TRP A 13 -45.77 0.61 21.11
N ILE A 14 -44.52 1.06 21.07
CA ILE A 14 -44.15 2.49 21.23
C ILE A 14 -44.22 3.25 19.89
N LYS A 15 -44.08 2.54 18.75
CA LYS A 15 -43.92 3.15 17.41
C LYS A 15 -45.12 3.97 16.92
N LYS A 16 -46.33 3.74 17.48
CA LYS A 16 -47.55 4.44 17.02
C LYS A 16 -47.64 5.90 17.49
N TYR A 17 -46.97 6.27 18.60
CA TYR A 17 -47.11 7.60 19.18
C TYR A 17 -45.78 8.33 19.38
N PHE A 18 -44.63 7.67 19.18
CA PHE A 18 -43.33 8.34 19.35
C PHE A 18 -42.27 7.75 18.41
N ASN A 19 -41.66 8.60 17.56
CA ASN A 19 -40.67 8.25 16.54
C ASN A 19 -39.24 8.32 17.10
N VAL A 20 -38.98 7.66 18.24
CA VAL A 20 -37.63 7.63 18.84
C VAL A 20 -36.92 6.32 18.53
N GLY A 21 -35.86 6.41 17.73
CA GLY A 21 -34.91 5.32 17.53
C GLY A 21 -33.82 5.37 18.59
N LEU A 22 -33.68 4.31 19.38
CA LEU A 22 -32.52 4.14 20.27
C LEU A 22 -31.30 3.81 19.40
N LYS A 23 -30.34 4.73 19.34
CA LYS A 23 -29.06 4.51 18.67
C LYS A 23 -27.99 4.26 19.72
N THR A 24 -27.57 3.01 19.85
CA THR A 24 -26.38 2.67 20.64
C THR A 24 -25.17 2.88 19.75
N ILE A 25 -24.42 3.95 20.00
CA ILE A 25 -23.16 4.24 19.30
C ILE A 25 -22.05 3.62 20.15
N THR A 26 -21.49 2.51 19.69
CA THR A 26 -20.32 1.90 20.34
C THR A 26 -19.07 2.62 19.87
N PHE A 27 -18.43 3.37 20.75
CA PHE A 27 -17.10 3.93 20.51
C PHE A 27 -16.08 2.85 20.85
N GLN A 28 -15.47 2.22 19.84
CA GLN A 28 -14.19 1.55 20.08
C GLN A 28 -13.12 2.65 20.08
N GLU A 29 -12.50 2.89 21.23
CA GLU A 29 -11.27 3.66 21.28
C GLU A 29 -10.24 2.92 20.44
N ASP A 30 -9.80 3.55 19.34
CA ASP A 30 -8.52 3.22 18.73
C ASP A 30 -7.49 3.52 19.80
N THR A 31 -7.15 2.51 20.60
CA THR A 31 -6.03 2.60 21.52
C THR A 31 -4.84 2.80 20.62
N ILE A 32 -4.34 4.03 20.53
CA ILE A 32 -3.09 4.33 19.85
C ILE A 32 -2.04 3.59 20.67
N HIS A 33 -1.76 2.36 20.25
CA HIS A 33 -0.62 1.64 20.75
C HIS A 33 0.59 2.40 20.22
N GLU A 34 1.07 3.35 21.01
CA GLU A 34 2.43 3.88 20.90
C GLU A 34 3.38 2.72 21.23
N SER A 35 3.47 1.78 20.31
CA SER A 35 4.58 0.83 20.29
C SER A 35 5.80 1.70 20.12
N LEU A 36 6.54 1.92 21.22
CA LEU A 36 7.85 2.56 21.21
C LEU A 36 8.79 1.60 20.47
N ILE A 37 8.73 1.60 19.15
CA ILE A 37 9.63 0.84 18.30
C ILE A 37 11.01 1.46 18.51
N ASN A 38 11.98 0.65 18.95
CA ASN A 38 13.35 1.11 19.09
C ASN A 38 13.86 1.58 17.71
N GLU A 39 14.74 2.59 17.66
CA GLU A 39 15.31 3.12 16.42
C GLU A 39 15.87 1.99 15.52
N GLY A 40 16.54 1.00 16.12
CA GLY A 40 17.08 -0.15 15.40
C GLY A 40 16.00 -0.99 14.73
N GLU A 41 14.89 -1.24 15.42
CA GLU A 41 13.74 -1.98 14.88
C GLU A 41 13.01 -1.18 13.81
N ALA A 42 12.81 0.13 14.03
CA ALA A 42 12.19 1.03 13.06
C ALA A 42 13.03 1.10 11.77
N SER A 43 14.36 1.13 11.90
CA SER A 43 15.27 1.12 10.76
C SER A 43 15.23 -0.19 9.99
N ALA A 44 15.26 -1.33 10.70
CA ALA A 44 15.16 -2.65 10.09
C ALA A 44 13.81 -2.84 9.36
N LEU A 45 12.72 -2.40 10.00
CA LEU A 45 11.38 -2.44 9.44
C LEU A 45 11.28 -1.57 8.18
N GLY A 46 11.79 -0.34 8.24
CA GLY A 46 11.82 0.57 7.09
C GLY A 46 12.60 0.00 5.90
N LYS A 47 13.77 -0.60 6.15
CA LYS A 47 14.56 -1.29 5.10
C LYS A 47 13.80 -2.46 4.48
N ARG A 48 13.17 -3.29 5.30
CA ARG A 48 12.37 -4.43 4.83
C ARG A 48 11.21 -3.95 3.94
N PHE A 49 10.44 -2.97 4.41
CA PHE A 49 9.34 -2.40 3.61
C PHE A 49 9.81 -1.78 2.31
N ALA A 50 10.93 -1.06 2.32
CA ALA A 50 11.50 -0.48 1.10
C ALA A 50 11.87 -1.57 0.09
N ARG A 51 12.49 -2.66 0.54
CA ARG A 51 12.84 -3.80 -0.33
C ARG A 51 11.59 -4.50 -0.86
N GLU A 52 10.62 -4.79 -0.01
CA GLU A 52 9.37 -5.45 -0.42
C GLU A 52 8.58 -4.61 -1.42
N ASN A 53 8.50 -3.30 -1.23
CA ASN A 53 7.84 -2.41 -2.18
C ASN A 53 8.59 -2.35 -3.51
N LEU A 54 9.92 -2.25 -3.49
CA LEU A 54 10.71 -2.32 -4.71
C LEU A 54 10.45 -3.62 -5.48
N LEU A 55 10.47 -4.77 -4.81
CA LEU A 55 10.24 -6.07 -5.45
C LEU A 55 8.85 -6.20 -6.08
N LYS A 56 7.84 -5.45 -5.61
CA LYS A 56 6.50 -5.43 -6.23
C LYS A 56 6.45 -4.65 -7.54
N GLU A 57 7.35 -3.69 -7.73
CA GLU A 57 7.43 -2.87 -8.93
C GLU A 57 8.32 -3.50 -10.01
N LEU A 58 9.21 -4.41 -9.61
CA LEU A 58 10.14 -5.08 -10.50
C LEU A 58 9.54 -6.29 -11.20
N ASP A 59 10.03 -6.58 -12.41
CA ASP A 59 9.69 -7.80 -13.14
C ASP A 59 10.12 -9.06 -12.38
N ALA A 60 9.43 -10.18 -12.62
CA ALA A 60 9.74 -11.47 -11.98
C ALA A 60 11.18 -11.97 -12.23
N SER A 61 11.81 -11.51 -13.31
CA SER A 61 13.20 -11.86 -13.65
C SER A 61 14.24 -10.89 -13.06
N ALA A 62 13.81 -9.76 -12.50
CA ALA A 62 14.69 -8.72 -12.01
C ALA A 62 15.38 -9.14 -10.70
N ARG A 63 16.59 -8.63 -10.49
CA ARG A 63 17.41 -8.93 -9.31
C ARG A 63 18.08 -7.67 -8.78
N ILE A 64 18.01 -7.47 -7.47
CA ILE A 64 18.74 -6.40 -6.79
C ILE A 64 20.22 -6.78 -6.76
N LYS A 65 21.07 -6.00 -7.42
CA LYS A 65 22.53 -6.15 -7.47
C LYS A 65 23.20 -5.55 -6.24
N ASP A 66 22.73 -4.38 -5.80
CA ASP A 66 23.33 -3.66 -4.70
C ASP A 66 22.30 -2.83 -3.93
N GLU A 67 22.57 -2.60 -2.64
CA GLU A 67 21.76 -1.80 -1.73
C GLU A 67 22.69 -0.90 -0.90
N LYS A 68 22.48 0.42 -0.99
CA LYS A 68 23.26 1.41 -0.25
C LYS A 68 22.37 2.39 0.50
N VAL A 69 22.51 2.44 1.82
CA VAL A 69 21.88 3.49 2.64
C VAL A 69 22.67 4.79 2.44
N LEU A 70 22.00 5.80 1.90
CA LEU A 70 22.61 7.11 1.66
C LEU A 70 22.49 8.01 2.89
N HIS A 71 21.32 8.04 3.53
CA HIS A 71 21.04 8.89 4.68
C HIS A 71 20.07 8.19 5.64
N GLN A 72 20.34 8.30 6.94
CA GLN A 72 19.43 7.92 8.02
C GLN A 72 19.32 9.09 9.00
N ARG A 73 18.10 9.48 9.37
CA ARG A 73 17.81 10.54 10.34
C ARG A 73 16.69 10.08 11.28
N LEU A 74 16.80 10.45 12.55
CA LEU A 74 15.73 10.26 13.54
C LEU A 74 15.14 11.65 13.85
N GLU A 75 13.87 11.85 13.54
CA GLU A 75 13.15 13.09 13.84
C GLU A 75 11.77 12.76 14.40
N ASN A 76 11.43 13.34 15.57
CA ASN A 76 10.12 13.17 16.21
C ASN A 76 9.72 11.70 16.42
N GLY A 77 10.68 10.83 16.79
CA GLY A 77 10.45 9.40 16.98
C GLY A 77 10.26 8.60 15.68
N LYS A 78 10.50 9.22 14.51
CA LYS A 78 10.42 8.56 13.20
C LYS A 78 11.80 8.44 12.58
N VAL A 79 12.08 7.29 11.98
CA VAL A 79 13.32 7.04 11.24
C VAL A 79 13.07 7.28 9.75
N TYR A 80 13.79 8.24 9.19
CA TYR A 80 13.81 8.55 7.77
C TYR A 80 15.05 7.93 7.14
N ILE A 81 14.86 7.06 6.14
CA ILE A 81 15.96 6.38 5.45
C ILE A 81 15.86 6.63 3.96
N LYS A 82 16.97 7.07 3.36
CA LYS A 82 17.12 7.13 1.90
C LYS A 82 18.03 5.99 1.46
N ILE A 83 17.49 5.06 0.68
CA ILE A 83 18.19 3.88 0.18
C ILE A 83 18.31 3.98 -1.34
N HIS A 84 19.48 3.67 -1.87
CA HIS A 84 19.74 3.53 -3.29
C HIS A 84 19.87 2.04 -3.62
N TYR A 85 19.06 1.58 -4.57
CA TYR A 85 19.09 0.21 -5.06
C TYR A 85 19.63 0.21 -6.49
N ILE A 86 20.52 -0.74 -6.78
CA ILE A 86 20.94 -1.06 -8.15
C ILE A 86 20.25 -2.37 -8.53
N VAL A 87 19.52 -2.37 -9.63
CA VAL A 87 18.72 -3.51 -10.09
C VAL A 87 19.14 -3.91 -11.50
N ILE A 88 19.17 -5.21 -11.76
CA ILE A 88 19.31 -5.79 -13.09
C ILE A 88 17.93 -6.30 -13.51
N GLU A 89 17.42 -5.84 -14.64
CA GLU A 89 16.11 -6.22 -15.19
C GLU A 89 16.21 -6.51 -16.69
N ASN A 90 15.21 -7.22 -17.23
CA ASN A 90 15.09 -7.40 -18.66
C ASN A 90 14.31 -6.23 -19.28
N ILE A 91 14.97 -5.45 -20.13
CA ILE A 91 14.35 -4.28 -20.79
C ILE A 91 13.72 -4.63 -22.15
N ALA A 92 13.74 -5.89 -22.57
CA ALA A 92 13.20 -6.30 -23.86
C ALA A 92 11.67 -6.16 -23.87
N LYS A 93 11.17 -5.18 -24.63
CA LYS A 93 9.74 -5.02 -24.91
C LYS A 93 9.43 -5.69 -26.24
N GLU A 94 8.49 -6.62 -26.26
CA GLU A 94 7.97 -7.16 -27.51
C GLU A 94 7.21 -6.04 -28.23
N LEU A 95 7.79 -5.54 -29.32
CA LEU A 95 7.12 -4.60 -30.21
C LEU A 95 6.19 -5.42 -31.12
N PRO A 96 4.90 -5.08 -31.22
CA PRO A 96 4.00 -5.74 -32.15
C PRO A 96 4.49 -5.50 -33.58
N PHE A 97 4.65 -6.58 -34.34
CA PHE A 97 4.94 -6.54 -35.77
C PHE A 97 3.60 -6.47 -36.53
N ASP A 98 3.19 -5.29 -36.97
CA ASP A 98 1.99 -5.17 -37.80
C ASP A 98 2.29 -5.63 -39.23
N ALA A 99 1.86 -6.86 -39.56
CA ALA A 99 2.06 -7.47 -40.88
C ALA A 99 1.40 -6.70 -42.04
N ASN A 100 0.44 -5.81 -41.75
CA ASN A 100 -0.23 -4.97 -42.75
C ASN A 100 0.65 -3.80 -43.22
N GLN A 101 1.54 -3.26 -42.37
CA GLN A 101 2.44 -2.14 -42.71
C GLN A 101 3.49 -2.49 -43.79
N ILE A 102 3.70 -3.79 -44.05
CA ILE A 102 4.68 -4.28 -45.04
C ILE A 102 4.05 -4.41 -46.44
N LYS A 103 2.72 -4.62 -46.52
CA LYS A 103 2.01 -4.73 -47.80
C LYS A 103 1.88 -3.37 -48.48
N ASP A 104 1.72 -2.32 -47.69
CA ASP A 104 1.56 -0.94 -48.17
C ASP A 104 2.85 -0.39 -48.80
N LYS A 105 4.02 -0.94 -48.46
CA LYS A 105 5.34 -0.52 -48.98
C LYS A 105 5.86 -1.33 -50.16
N LYS A 106 5.19 -2.41 -50.56
CA LYS A 106 5.59 -3.26 -51.71
C LYS A 106 4.69 -3.08 -52.93
N GLY A 107 3.82 -2.07 -52.91
CA GLY A 107 2.87 -1.76 -53.98
C GLY A 107 3.18 -0.48 -54.77
N GLU A 108 4.35 0.14 -54.58
CA GLU A 108 4.89 1.22 -55.44
C GLU A 108 6.05 0.69 -56.30
#